data_AF-A0A2W5RXH5-F1
#
_entry.id   AF-A0A2W5RXH5-F1
#
_cell.length_a   1.000
_cell.length_b   1.000
_cell.length_c   1.000
_cell.angle_alpha   90.00
_cell.angle_beta   90.00
_cell.angle_gamma   90.00
#
_symmetry.space_group_name_H-M   'P 1'
#
loop_
_entity.id
_entity.type
_entity.pdbx_description
1 polymer ?
#
loop_
_entity_poly.entity_id
_entity_poly.type
_entity_poly.pdbx_seq_one_letter_code
_entity_poly.pdbx_strand_id
1 'polypeptide(L)'
;MRSRELNLAAIIVVMFVNSTAIAQPEVIRCLPPEVPFTDLPEAVLSEYRAEIAAEFEAYFAAVSSHIACLDTERSRALSEAHSATEAYSTFLNTP
;
A
#
# COMPACT_ATOMS: atom_id res chain seq x y z
N MET A 1 -46.30 10.16 -8.60
CA MET A 1 -45.28 10.72 -7.68
C MET A 1 -44.50 9.63 -6.96
N ARG A 2 -45.15 8.69 -6.25
CA ARG A 2 -44.50 7.58 -5.51
C ARG A 2 -43.53 6.69 -6.30
N SER A 3 -43.79 6.42 -7.58
CA SER A 3 -42.87 5.67 -8.45
C SER A 3 -41.62 6.49 -8.85
N ARG A 4 -41.73 7.81 -8.96
CA ARG A 4 -40.58 8.69 -9.25
C ARG A 4 -39.63 8.77 -8.07
N GLU A 5 -40.15 8.75 -6.85
CA GLU A 5 -39.34 8.75 -5.63
C GLU A 5 -38.67 7.41 -5.35
N LEU A 6 -39.35 6.29 -5.62
CA LEU A 6 -38.73 4.96 -5.57
C LEU A 6 -37.58 4.83 -6.57
N ASN A 7 -37.76 5.36 -7.78
CA ASN A 7 -36.71 5.34 -8.80
C ASN A 7 -35.53 6.23 -8.41
N LEU A 8 -35.78 7.40 -7.80
CA LEU A 8 -34.72 8.28 -7.31
C LEU A 8 -33.91 7.61 -6.18
N ALA A 9 -34.60 6.98 -5.22
CA ALA A 9 -33.97 6.26 -4.12
C ALA A 9 -33.13 5.07 -4.63
N ALA A 10 -33.62 4.33 -5.63
CA ALA A 10 -32.90 3.23 -6.24
C ALA A 10 -31.60 3.70 -6.94
N ILE A 11 -31.65 4.82 -7.66
CA ILE A 11 -30.46 5.39 -8.31
C ILE A 11 -29.41 5.83 -7.27
N ILE A 12 -29.85 6.44 -6.17
CA ILE A 12 -28.95 6.85 -5.07
C ILE A 12 -28.28 5.62 -4.44
N VAL A 13 -29.04 4.57 -4.14
CA VAL A 13 -28.48 3.32 -3.56
C VAL A 13 -27.48 2.66 -4.53
N VAL A 14 -27.76 2.65 -5.83
CA VAL A 14 -26.83 2.12 -6.84
C VAL A 14 -25.53 2.94 -6.92
N MET A 15 -25.59 4.27 -6.77
CA MET A 15 -24.37 5.09 -6.77
C MET A 15 -23.48 4.84 -5.53
N PHE A 16 -24.07 4.59 -4.35
CA PHE A 16 -23.30 4.30 -3.14
C PHE A 16 -22.61 2.93 -3.16
N VAL A 17 -23.17 1.93 -3.85
CA VAL A 17 -22.59 0.57 -3.92
C VAL A 17 -21.41 0.49 -4.90
N ASN A 18 -21.26 1.45 -5.83
CA ASN A 18 -20.20 1.46 -6.85
C ASN A 18 -18.97 2.32 -6.48
N SER A 19 -18.84 2.78 -5.24
CA SER A 19 -17.74 3.68 -4.81
C SER A 19 -16.38 2.98 -4.62
N THR A 20 -16.14 1.79 -5.18
CA THR A 20 -14.85 1.08 -5.05
C THR A 20 -13.78 1.50 -6.06
N ALA A 21 -14.04 2.51 -6.89
CA ALA A 21 -13.04 3.05 -7.81
C ALA A 21 -12.89 4.56 -7.60
N ILE A 22 -11.80 4.97 -6.95
CA ILE A 22 -10.85 6.01 -7.38
C ILE A 22 -9.88 6.24 -6.21
N ALA A 23 -8.71 5.59 -6.32
CA ALA A 23 -7.41 6.11 -5.89
C ALA A 23 -6.36 5.02 -6.22
N GLN A 24 -6.00 4.90 -7.50
CA GLN A 24 -4.66 4.44 -7.84
C GLN A 24 -3.85 5.69 -8.19
N PRO A 25 -3.29 6.43 -7.22
CA PRO A 25 -2.00 7.02 -7.51
C PRO A 25 -1.09 5.84 -7.90
N GLU A 26 -0.08 6.07 -8.73
CA GLU A 26 1.13 5.26 -8.63
C GLU A 26 1.71 5.54 -7.23
N VAL A 27 1.08 4.95 -6.20
CA VAL A 27 1.44 5.12 -4.80
C VAL A 27 2.73 4.36 -4.66
N ILE A 28 3.80 5.06 -4.33
CA ILE A 28 4.98 4.43 -3.76
C ILE A 28 4.50 3.69 -2.51
N ARG A 29 4.20 2.40 -2.68
CA ARG A 29 3.38 1.68 -1.70
C ARG A 29 4.19 1.25 -0.49
N CYS A 30 5.45 0.94 -0.73
CA CYS A 30 6.45 0.64 0.29
C CYS A 30 7.65 1.56 0.04
N LEU A 31 7.58 2.81 0.48
CA LEU A 31 8.72 3.72 0.42
C LEU A 31 9.80 3.19 1.38
N PRO A 32 11.07 3.06 0.95
CA PRO A 32 12.16 2.69 1.86
C PRO A 32 12.40 3.82 2.87
N PRO A 33 12.73 3.48 4.14
CA PRO A 33 13.11 4.48 5.12
C PRO A 33 14.48 5.11 4.77
N GLU A 34 14.64 6.39 5.09
CA GLU A 34 15.91 7.10 4.90
C GLU A 34 16.92 6.66 5.96
N VAL A 35 18.16 6.40 5.54
CA VAL A 35 19.23 6.00 6.45
C VAL A 35 19.71 7.22 7.24
N PRO A 36 19.83 7.15 8.58
CA PRO A 36 20.38 8.25 9.36
C PRO A 36 21.80 8.63 8.92
N PHE A 37 22.08 9.93 8.91
CA PHE A 37 23.36 10.47 8.45
C PHE A 37 24.44 10.36 9.52
N THR A 38 25.63 9.86 9.16
CA THR A 38 26.73 9.63 10.11
C THR A 38 28.00 10.42 9.82
N ASP A 39 28.08 11.16 8.71
CA ASP A 39 29.29 11.91 8.34
C ASP A 39 29.35 13.26 9.09
N LEU A 40 29.41 13.18 10.42
CA LEU A 40 29.49 14.31 11.34
C LEU A 40 30.85 14.32 12.07
N PRO A 41 31.33 15.49 12.53
CA PRO A 41 32.53 15.54 13.37
C PRO A 41 32.38 14.71 14.65
N GLU A 42 33.45 14.08 15.12
CA GLU A 42 33.44 13.23 16.33
C GLU A 42 32.88 13.94 17.56
N ALA A 43 33.16 15.24 17.72
CA ALA A 43 32.60 16.03 18.81
C ALA A 43 31.06 16.05 18.80
N VAL A 44 30.46 16.17 17.60
CA VAL A 44 29.00 16.15 17.41
C VAL A 44 28.45 14.76 17.67
N LEU A 45 29.10 13.71 17.16
CA LEU A 45 28.70 12.32 17.40
C LEU A 45 28.73 11.96 18.89
N SER A 46 29.71 12.46 19.64
CA SER A 46 29.80 12.22 21.08
C SER A 46 28.82 13.06 21.89
N GLU A 47 28.57 14.31 21.50
CA GLU A 47 27.62 15.21 22.17
C GLU A 47 26.18 14.70 22.03
N TYR A 48 25.80 14.28 20.82
CA TYR A 48 24.43 13.87 20.47
C TYR A 48 24.26 12.35 20.35
N ARG A 49 25.07 11.57 21.08
CA ARG A 49 25.08 10.10 20.97
C ARG A 49 23.69 9.48 21.20
N ALA A 50 22.94 10.01 22.15
CA ALA A 50 21.63 9.45 22.51
C ALA A 50 20.58 9.74 21.44
N GLU A 51 20.58 10.94 20.89
CA GLU A 51 19.71 11.39 19.81
C GLU A 51 19.99 10.61 18.53
N ILE A 52 21.26 10.48 18.15
CA ILE A 52 21.67 9.68 16.99
C ILE A 52 21.26 8.21 17.18
N ALA A 53 21.47 7.64 18.37
CA ALA A 53 21.03 6.27 18.64
C ALA A 53 19.51 6.10 18.46
N ALA A 54 18.71 7.06 18.94
CA ALA A 54 17.27 7.06 18.76
C ALA A 54 16.85 7.17 17.28
N GLU A 55 17.57 7.93 16.45
CA GLU A 55 17.33 7.98 15.01
C GLU A 55 17.56 6.62 14.34
N PHE A 56 18.61 5.90 14.74
CA PHE A 56 18.87 4.54 14.26
C PHE A 56 17.80 3.54 14.71
N GLU A 57 17.36 3.62 15.97
CA GLU A 57 16.26 2.79 16.47
C GLU A 57 14.97 3.03 15.67
N ALA A 58 14.64 4.29 15.40
CA ALA A 58 13.51 4.67 14.56
C ALA A 58 13.65 4.15 13.12
N TYR A 59 14.85 4.24 12.53
CA TYR A 59 15.14 3.67 11.21
C TYR A 59 14.91 2.17 11.18
N PHE A 60 15.41 1.40 12.15
CA PHE A 60 15.23 -0.05 12.16
C PHE A 60 13.78 -0.48 12.39
N ALA A 61 13.03 0.27 13.20
CA ALA A 61 11.58 0.08 13.31
C ALA A 61 10.89 0.33 11.97
N ALA A 62 11.27 1.39 11.25
CA ALA A 62 10.74 1.70 9.92
C ALA A 62 11.12 0.65 8.86
N VAL A 63 12.34 0.08 8.92
CA VAL A 63 12.75 -1.03 8.05
C VAL A 63 11.84 -2.24 8.24
N SER A 64 11.49 -2.57 9.49
CA SER A 64 10.59 -3.68 9.78
C SER A 64 9.21 -3.46 9.17
N SER A 65 8.67 -2.24 9.27
CA SER A 65 7.40 -1.87 8.62
C SER A 65 7.49 -1.92 7.09
N HIS A 66 8.61 -1.46 6.52
CA HIS A 66 8.85 -1.50 5.08
C HIS A 66 8.87 -2.94 4.54
N ILE A 67 9.54 -3.88 5.22
CA ILE A 67 9.57 -5.29 4.82
C ILE A 67 8.16 -5.90 4.88
N ALA A 68 7.40 -5.65 5.95
CA ALA A 68 6.03 -6.14 6.07
C ALA A 68 5.12 -5.62 4.93
N CYS A 69 5.33 -4.37 4.50
CA CYS A 69 4.66 -3.83 3.32
C CYS A 69 5.05 -4.61 2.05
N LEU A 70 6.35 -4.82 1.81
CA LEU A 70 6.82 -5.56 0.63
C LEU A 70 6.28 -7.00 0.58
N ASP A 71 6.19 -7.68 1.72
CA ASP A 71 5.63 -9.03 1.81
C ASP A 71 4.13 -9.03 1.47
N THR A 72 3.39 -8.00 1.89
CA THR A 72 1.98 -7.83 1.52
C THR A 72 1.83 -7.65 0.01
N GLU A 73 2.67 -6.81 -0.60
CA GLU A 73 2.64 -6.56 -2.04
C GLU A 73 3.06 -7.78 -2.86
N ARG A 74 4.04 -8.54 -2.36
CA ARG A 74 4.41 -9.83 -2.95
C ARG A 74 3.23 -10.80 -2.94
N SER A 75 2.55 -10.92 -1.81
CA SER A 75 1.36 -11.79 -1.68
C SER A 75 0.26 -11.38 -2.65
N ARG A 76 -0.05 -10.07 -2.73
CA ARG A 76 -1.03 -9.52 -3.68
C ARG A 76 -0.67 -9.86 -5.13
N ALA A 77 0.57 -9.58 -5.55
CA ALA A 77 1.02 -9.82 -6.91
C ALA A 77 0.96 -11.32 -7.29
N LEU A 78 1.30 -12.21 -6.36
CA LEU A 78 1.18 -13.66 -6.58
C LEU A 78 -0.28 -14.11 -6.71
N SER A 79 -1.18 -13.57 -5.89
CA SER A 79 -2.63 -13.86 -6.01
C SER A 79 -3.17 -13.40 -7.36
N GLU A 80 -2.79 -12.21 -7.82
CA GLU A 80 -3.22 -11.66 -9.11
C GLU A 80 -2.69 -12.51 -10.27
N ALA A 81 -1.42 -12.92 -10.21
CA ALA A 81 -0.84 -13.82 -11.20
C ALA A 81 -1.55 -15.18 -11.25
N HIS A 82 -1.94 -15.72 -10.09
CA HIS A 82 -2.72 -16.95 -10.01
C HIS A 82 -4.08 -16.80 -10.70
N SER A 83 -4.86 -15.78 -10.35
CA SER A 83 -6.15 -15.50 -11.00
C SER A 83 -6.02 -15.27 -12.50
N ALA A 84 -4.98 -14.57 -12.94
CA ALA A 84 -4.71 -14.37 -14.36
C ALA A 84 -4.40 -15.69 -15.09
N THR A 85 -3.68 -16.60 -14.43
CA THR A 85 -3.37 -17.93 -14.96
C THR A 85 -4.64 -18.78 -15.10
N GLU A 86 -5.52 -18.77 -14.10
CA GLU A 86 -6.81 -19.46 -14.16
C GLU A 86 -7.68 -18.93 -15.30
N ALA A 87 -7.80 -17.61 -15.42
CA ALA A 87 -8.56 -16.97 -16.49
C ALA A 87 -8.00 -17.33 -17.88
N TYR A 88 -6.68 -17.32 -18.03
CA TYR A 88 -6.02 -17.70 -19.27
C TYR A 88 -6.25 -19.18 -19.60
N SER A 89 -6.18 -20.07 -18.62
CA SER A 89 -6.49 -21.50 -18.79
C SER A 89 -7.94 -21.70 -19.25
N THR A 90 -8.92 -21.00 -18.65
CA THR A 90 -10.31 -21.06 -19.10
C THR A 90 -10.46 -20.59 -20.55
N PHE A 91 -9.81 -19.48 -20.91
CA PHE A 91 -9.82 -18.99 -22.28
C PHE A 91 -9.29 -20.04 -23.28
N LEU A 92 -8.17 -20.69 -22.99
CA LEU A 92 -7.60 -21.72 -23.86
C LEU A 92 -8.49 -22.96 -24.03
N ASN A 93 -9.37 -23.24 -23.06
CA ASN A 93 -10.30 -24.36 -23.08
C ASN A 93 -11.71 -23.97 -23.57
N THR A 94 -11.87 -22.76 -24.12
CA THR A 94 -13.14 -22.33 -24.71
C THR A 94 -13.33 -23.01 -26.08
N PRO A 95 -14.50 -23.61 -26.36
CA PRO A 95 -14.75 -24.42 -27.57
C PRO A 95 -14.78 -23.60 -28.87
#